data_AF-A0A5C9CE97-F1
#
_entry.id   AF-A0A5C9CE97-F1
#
_cell.length_a   1.000
_cell.length_b   1.000
_cell.length_c   1.000
_cell.angle_alpha   90.00
_cell.angle_beta   90.00
_cell.angle_gamma   90.00
#
_symmetry.space_group_name_H-M   'P 1'
#
loop_
_entity.id
_entity.type
_entity.pdbx_description
1 polymer ?
#
loop_
_entity_poly.entity_id
_entity_poly.type
_entity_poly.pdbx_seq_one_letter_code
_entity_poly.pdbx_strand_id
1 'polypeptide(L)'
;MGALVALDEGLITPSYGVSCYGGYGACGGVYVRCEHKNPGHAANLRLALANSCNSYFSDIFRKAIDNRKYSNTIQGYLKWKEYMNAFGLGRTLEVDLPSEDKANIPDTSKYNKFFGGAKRWNSCSVLTLGIGQDKMTATPIQMANLMCIIANRGYYYPPHFVDSIENEMDADTSLLAKYRKKHIVTRISDSAYQAVHDGMNDVTVYGTAAYIKIPGIEYCAKTGTAQNPHGKNHSIFVAFAPKDNPKIAVAVVVENGGYGSVAAGPIAGFIMEKYLNDTISTEGLARVETVSKTNLIPDAIRRWYLRKDSIRIAKIAIEEAAAKAEIQEENNKANTEALLESNSKPIGGNDTGNKIKIKSSLLMNDDKRKRRDSGKP
;
A
#
# COMPACT_ATOMS: atom_id res chain seq x y z
N MET A 1 -5.38 -14.86 -7.79
CA MET A 1 -4.34 -15.91 -7.79
C MET A 1 -4.90 -17.32 -7.66
N GLY A 2 -5.71 -17.64 -6.63
CA GLY A 2 -6.26 -19.00 -6.46
C GLY A 2 -6.91 -19.61 -7.71
N ALA A 3 -7.61 -18.81 -8.52
CA ALA A 3 -8.13 -19.22 -9.83
C ALA A 3 -7.04 -19.71 -10.81
N LEU A 4 -5.94 -18.96 -10.95
CA LEU A 4 -4.82 -19.32 -11.83
C LEU A 4 -4.15 -20.62 -11.36
N VAL A 5 -3.93 -20.77 -10.04
CA VAL A 5 -3.39 -22.02 -9.47
C VAL A 5 -4.31 -23.20 -9.74
N ALA A 6 -5.63 -23.04 -9.54
CA ALA A 6 -6.59 -24.12 -9.75
C ALA A 6 -6.75 -24.51 -11.24
N LEU A 7 -6.59 -23.57 -12.17
CA LEU A 7 -6.56 -23.85 -13.61
C LEU A 7 -5.28 -24.59 -14.01
N ASP A 8 -4.11 -24.12 -13.56
CA ASP A 8 -2.79 -24.70 -13.87
C ASP A 8 -2.62 -26.12 -13.32
N GLU A 9 -3.06 -26.33 -12.07
CA GLU A 9 -3.09 -27.64 -11.42
C GLU A 9 -4.10 -28.61 -12.06
N GLY A 10 -4.96 -28.14 -12.99
CA GLY A 10 -6.00 -28.93 -13.65
C GLY A 10 -7.16 -29.31 -12.75
N LEU A 11 -7.43 -28.51 -11.71
CA LEU A 11 -8.46 -28.76 -10.69
C LEU A 11 -9.84 -28.21 -11.07
N ILE A 12 -9.86 -27.22 -11.97
CA ILE A 12 -11.06 -26.58 -12.50
C ILE A 12 -10.89 -26.29 -14.00
N THR A 13 -12.01 -26.14 -14.70
CA THR A 13 -12.10 -25.46 -16.00
C THR A 13 -12.71 -24.07 -15.80
N PRO A 14 -12.68 -23.15 -16.80
CA PRO A 14 -13.41 -21.88 -16.72
C PRO A 14 -14.93 -22.05 -16.49
N SER A 15 -15.50 -23.17 -16.94
CA SER A 15 -16.91 -23.56 -16.74
C SER A 15 -17.19 -24.25 -15.40
N TYR A 16 -16.19 -24.53 -14.58
CA TYR A 16 -16.39 -25.15 -13.26
C TYR A 16 -17.18 -24.22 -12.34
N GLY A 17 -18.25 -24.74 -11.74
CA GLY A 17 -19.14 -24.02 -10.82
C GLY A 17 -19.23 -24.69 -9.44
N VAL A 18 -19.65 -23.91 -8.45
CA VAL A 18 -19.87 -24.35 -7.05
C VAL A 18 -21.23 -23.84 -6.57
N SER A 19 -22.05 -24.72 -5.99
CA SER A 19 -23.30 -24.31 -5.34
C SER A 19 -23.00 -23.51 -4.08
N CYS A 20 -23.40 -22.24 -4.06
CA CYS A 20 -23.23 -21.36 -2.90
C CYS A 20 -24.59 -20.91 -2.35
N TYR A 21 -24.93 -21.43 -1.17
CA TYR A 21 -26.15 -21.09 -0.44
C TYR A 21 -25.88 -20.01 0.64
N GLY A 22 -25.13 -18.95 0.26
CA GLY A 22 -24.72 -17.87 1.17
C GLY A 22 -23.42 -18.13 1.95
N GLY A 23 -22.75 -19.26 1.72
CA GLY A 23 -21.46 -19.57 2.34
C GLY A 23 -21.01 -21.02 2.11
N TYR A 24 -19.79 -21.31 2.52
CA TYR A 24 -19.12 -22.60 2.36
C TYR A 24 -18.99 -23.32 3.71
N GLY A 25 -19.64 -24.47 3.83
CA GLY A 25 -19.72 -25.26 5.07
C GLY A 25 -19.11 -26.66 4.99
N ALA A 26 -18.37 -27.01 3.92
CA ALA A 26 -17.84 -28.37 3.73
C ALA A 26 -16.70 -28.76 4.70
N CYS A 27 -16.38 -27.91 5.67
CA CYS A 27 -15.32 -28.09 6.66
C CYS A 27 -15.83 -28.34 8.09
N GLY A 28 -17.05 -28.87 8.24
CA GLY A 28 -17.54 -29.53 9.47
C GLY A 28 -17.59 -28.70 10.76
N GLY A 29 -17.43 -27.38 10.67
CA GLY A 29 -17.26 -26.48 11.83
C GLY A 29 -16.75 -25.10 11.44
N VAL A 30 -16.06 -24.99 10.28
CA VAL A 30 -15.77 -23.69 9.64
C VAL A 30 -16.86 -23.38 8.61
N TYR A 31 -17.52 -22.21 8.74
CA TYR A 31 -18.48 -21.70 7.77
C TYR A 31 -18.03 -20.34 7.23
N VAL A 32 -17.56 -20.30 5.98
CA VAL A 32 -17.10 -19.06 5.33
C VAL A 32 -18.30 -18.40 4.65
N ARG A 33 -18.84 -17.34 5.28
CA ARG A 33 -19.97 -16.56 4.75
C ARG A 33 -19.62 -15.86 3.44
N CYS A 34 -20.62 -15.68 2.59
CA CYS A 34 -20.59 -14.79 1.45
C CYS A 34 -21.49 -13.58 1.68
N GLU A 35 -21.14 -12.43 1.10
CA GLU A 35 -21.90 -11.19 1.26
C GLU A 35 -23.00 -10.99 0.18
N HIS A 36 -22.93 -11.73 -0.93
CA HIS A 36 -23.91 -11.67 -2.02
C HIS A 36 -25.05 -12.68 -1.82
N LYS A 37 -26.26 -12.29 -2.23
CA LYS A 37 -27.50 -13.08 -2.03
C LYS A 37 -28.11 -13.66 -3.30
N ASN A 38 -27.66 -13.21 -4.47
CA ASN A 38 -28.23 -13.60 -5.77
C ASN A 38 -27.90 -15.07 -6.09
N PRO A 39 -28.82 -15.88 -6.64
CA PRO A 39 -28.50 -17.25 -7.06
C PRO A 39 -27.51 -17.26 -8.24
N GLY A 40 -26.82 -18.39 -8.44
CA GLY A 40 -25.97 -18.62 -9.62
C GLY A 40 -24.65 -17.84 -9.69
N HIS A 41 -24.36 -16.92 -8.76
CA HIS A 41 -23.15 -16.08 -8.74
C HIS A 41 -21.80 -16.86 -8.69
N ALA A 42 -21.83 -18.18 -8.52
CA ALA A 42 -20.68 -19.08 -8.49
C ALA A 42 -20.80 -20.23 -9.50
N ALA A 43 -21.72 -20.14 -10.47
CA ALA A 43 -21.98 -21.18 -11.46
C ALA A 43 -20.84 -21.39 -12.48
N ASN A 44 -19.90 -20.44 -12.58
CA ASN A 44 -18.64 -20.58 -13.32
C ASN A 44 -17.56 -19.64 -12.73
N LEU A 45 -16.32 -19.76 -13.22
CA LEU A 45 -15.19 -18.94 -12.73
C LEU A 45 -15.41 -17.43 -12.91
N ARG A 46 -15.96 -17.01 -14.05
CA ARG A 46 -16.19 -15.59 -14.37
C ARG A 46 -17.17 -14.96 -13.38
N LEU A 47 -18.32 -15.61 -13.17
CA LEU A 47 -19.32 -15.18 -12.19
C LEU A 47 -18.75 -15.13 -10.77
N ALA A 48 -17.95 -16.13 -10.39
CA ALA A 48 -17.31 -16.19 -9.07
C ALA A 48 -16.30 -15.06 -8.86
N LEU A 49 -15.50 -14.70 -9.87
CA LEU A 49 -14.61 -13.54 -9.84
C LEU A 49 -15.41 -12.23 -9.75
N ALA A 50 -16.39 -12.03 -10.64
CA ALA A 50 -17.24 -10.84 -10.72
C ALA A 50 -17.94 -10.51 -9.39
N ASN A 51 -18.51 -11.54 -8.75
CA ASN A 51 -19.25 -11.43 -7.49
C ASN A 51 -18.38 -11.60 -6.24
N SER A 52 -17.08 -11.94 -6.39
CA SER A 52 -16.18 -12.21 -5.26
C SER A 52 -16.62 -13.38 -4.37
N CYS A 53 -17.00 -14.53 -4.95
CA CYS A 53 -17.60 -15.62 -4.20
C CYS A 53 -16.64 -16.34 -3.25
N ASN A 54 -16.75 -16.05 -1.95
CA ASN A 54 -15.95 -16.71 -0.91
C ASN A 54 -16.11 -18.23 -0.93
N SER A 55 -17.28 -18.76 -1.33
CA SER A 55 -17.49 -20.22 -1.37
C SER A 55 -16.74 -20.89 -2.50
N TYR A 56 -16.73 -20.27 -3.68
CA TYR A 56 -15.95 -20.73 -4.83
C TYR A 56 -14.45 -20.71 -4.50
N PHE A 57 -13.96 -19.60 -3.94
CA PHE A 57 -12.54 -19.45 -3.62
C PHE A 57 -12.09 -20.35 -2.45
N SER A 58 -12.97 -20.64 -1.49
CA SER A 58 -12.72 -21.65 -0.44
C SER A 58 -12.63 -23.07 -1.00
N ASP A 59 -13.52 -23.43 -1.94
CA ASP A 59 -13.53 -24.76 -2.55
C ASP A 59 -12.27 -25.01 -3.40
N ILE A 60 -11.91 -24.09 -4.30
CA ILE A 60 -10.72 -24.27 -5.16
C ILE A 60 -9.42 -24.21 -4.35
N PHE A 61 -9.38 -23.45 -3.26
CA PHE A 61 -8.24 -23.45 -2.33
C PHE A 61 -8.11 -24.81 -1.63
N ARG A 62 -9.22 -25.38 -1.14
CA ARG A 62 -9.21 -26.73 -0.56
C ARG A 62 -8.77 -27.78 -1.58
N LYS A 63 -9.26 -27.72 -2.83
CA LYS A 63 -8.81 -28.60 -3.91
C LYS A 63 -7.32 -28.50 -4.20
N ALA A 64 -6.74 -27.29 -4.14
CA ALA A 64 -5.32 -27.09 -4.38
C ALA A 64 -4.45 -27.73 -3.29
N ILE A 65 -4.85 -27.58 -2.02
CA ILE A 65 -4.10 -28.16 -0.90
C ILE A 65 -4.34 -29.67 -0.77
N ASP A 66 -5.57 -30.15 -0.96
CA ASP A 66 -5.91 -31.57 -0.90
C ASP A 66 -5.79 -32.26 -2.27
N ASN A 67 -4.99 -31.69 -3.18
CA ASN A 67 -4.76 -32.26 -4.51
C ASN A 67 -4.03 -33.61 -4.37
N ARG A 68 -4.66 -34.68 -4.88
CA ARG A 68 -4.14 -36.07 -4.85
C ARG A 68 -2.80 -36.26 -5.56
N LYS A 69 -2.34 -35.29 -6.36
CA LYS A 69 -0.97 -35.26 -6.91
C LYS A 69 0.10 -35.17 -5.80
N TYR A 70 -0.26 -34.67 -4.61
CA TYR A 70 0.64 -34.53 -3.47
C TYR A 70 0.39 -35.61 -2.42
N SER A 71 1.45 -36.04 -1.75
CA SER A 71 1.40 -37.14 -0.77
C SER A 71 0.60 -36.81 0.49
N ASN A 72 0.35 -35.53 0.78
CA ASN A 72 -0.53 -35.05 1.84
C ASN A 72 -0.77 -33.52 1.72
N THR A 73 -1.73 -33.04 2.50
CA THR A 73 -2.11 -31.62 2.68
C THR A 73 -0.94 -30.67 2.97
N ILE A 74 0.14 -31.11 3.65
CA ILE A 74 1.31 -30.25 3.90
C ILE A 74 2.09 -30.00 2.59
N GLN A 75 2.24 -31.03 1.75
CA GLN A 75 2.88 -30.89 0.45
C GLN A 75 2.04 -30.06 -0.53
N GLY A 76 0.71 -30.23 -0.54
CA GLY A 76 -0.19 -29.35 -1.31
C GLY A 76 -0.16 -27.90 -0.83
N TYR A 77 -0.06 -27.66 0.49
CA TYR A 77 0.17 -26.33 1.04
C TYR A 77 1.51 -25.72 0.59
N LEU A 78 2.59 -26.51 0.64
CA LEU A 78 3.91 -26.06 0.18
C LEU A 78 3.90 -25.71 -1.31
N LYS A 79 3.20 -26.47 -2.16
CA LYS A 79 3.02 -26.12 -3.57
C LYS A 79 2.20 -24.85 -3.75
N TRP A 80 1.07 -24.70 -3.04
CA TRP A 80 0.29 -23.46 -3.08
C TRP A 80 1.14 -22.24 -2.66
N LYS A 81 1.98 -22.40 -1.63
CA LYS A 81 2.94 -21.38 -1.20
C LYS A 81 4.01 -21.11 -2.25
N GLU A 82 4.53 -22.12 -2.95
CA GLU A 82 5.46 -21.96 -4.07
C GLU A 82 4.86 -21.03 -5.14
N TYR A 83 3.60 -21.23 -5.53
CA TYR A 83 2.89 -20.32 -6.43
C TYR A 83 2.78 -18.90 -5.84
N MET A 84 2.38 -18.74 -4.59
CA MET A 84 2.26 -17.39 -3.99
C MET A 84 3.61 -16.65 -3.95
N ASN A 85 4.69 -17.36 -3.62
CA ASN A 85 6.05 -16.83 -3.62
C ASN A 85 6.54 -16.52 -5.04
N ALA A 86 6.19 -17.34 -6.04
CA ALA A 86 6.49 -17.08 -7.44
C ALA A 86 5.79 -15.80 -7.94
N PHE A 87 4.53 -15.60 -7.52
CA PHE A 87 3.77 -14.36 -7.75
C PHE A 87 4.28 -13.14 -6.95
N GLY A 88 5.39 -13.25 -6.21
CA GLY A 88 6.01 -12.14 -5.48
C GLY A 88 5.44 -11.87 -4.09
N LEU A 89 4.51 -12.69 -3.58
CA LEU A 89 3.95 -12.54 -2.24
C LEU A 89 4.84 -13.20 -1.19
N GLY A 90 4.93 -12.63 0.02
CA GLY A 90 5.72 -13.20 1.12
C GLY A 90 7.24 -13.11 0.95
N ARG A 91 7.70 -12.41 -0.08
CA ARG A 91 9.10 -12.10 -0.40
C ARG A 91 9.22 -10.64 -0.83
N THR A 92 10.43 -10.09 -0.78
CA THR A 92 10.78 -8.83 -1.43
C THR A 92 10.72 -8.98 -2.96
N LEU A 93 10.32 -7.91 -3.63
CA LEU A 93 10.42 -7.71 -5.08
C LEU A 93 11.75 -7.06 -5.49
N GLU A 94 12.54 -6.60 -4.51
CA GLU A 94 13.86 -5.96 -4.68
C GLU A 94 13.78 -4.58 -5.35
N VAL A 95 12.72 -3.84 -5.01
CA VAL A 95 12.50 -2.43 -5.37
C VAL A 95 13.66 -1.55 -4.87
N ASP A 96 13.93 -0.45 -5.58
CA ASP A 96 14.93 0.57 -5.26
C ASP A 96 14.53 1.52 -4.11
N LEU A 97 13.73 1.05 -3.16
CA LEU A 97 13.40 1.77 -1.93
C LEU A 97 14.01 1.11 -0.70
N PRO A 98 14.49 1.88 0.29
CA PRO A 98 14.88 1.33 1.58
C PRO A 98 13.65 0.76 2.30
N SER A 99 13.88 -0.29 3.10
CA SER A 99 12.88 -0.89 3.99
C SER A 99 11.66 -1.55 3.29
N GLU A 100 11.88 -2.24 2.17
CA GLU A 100 10.83 -3.09 1.57
C GLU A 100 10.40 -4.21 2.56
N ASP A 101 9.13 -4.20 2.96
CA ASP A 101 8.54 -5.31 3.72
C ASP A 101 8.14 -6.45 2.77
N LYS A 102 8.65 -7.65 3.05
CA LYS A 102 8.28 -8.90 2.35
C LYS A 102 6.84 -9.35 2.63
N ALA A 103 6.16 -8.74 3.59
CA ALA A 103 4.87 -9.17 4.13
C ALA A 103 4.90 -10.62 4.63
N ASN A 104 3.81 -11.38 4.50
CA ASN A 104 3.78 -12.75 5.00
C ASN A 104 2.87 -13.66 4.16
N ILE A 105 3.47 -14.66 3.51
CA ILE A 105 2.78 -15.93 3.23
C ILE A 105 3.21 -16.90 4.35
N PRO A 106 2.28 -17.41 5.17
CA PRO A 106 2.64 -18.24 6.32
C PRO A 106 3.50 -19.44 5.93
N ASP A 107 4.22 -19.98 6.91
CA ASP A 107 4.99 -21.19 6.73
C ASP A 107 4.35 -22.35 7.47
N THR A 108 4.57 -23.57 6.98
CA THR A 108 4.23 -24.80 7.70
C THR A 108 4.78 -24.77 9.13
N SER A 109 5.99 -24.25 9.36
CA SER A 109 6.55 -24.07 10.70
C SER A 109 5.73 -23.15 11.60
N LYS A 110 5.19 -22.03 11.06
CA LYS A 110 4.30 -21.11 11.78
C LYS A 110 2.97 -21.78 12.14
N TYR A 111 2.37 -22.54 11.21
CA TYR A 111 1.13 -23.28 11.49
C TYR A 111 1.34 -24.49 12.41
N ASN A 112 2.44 -25.22 12.28
CA ASN A 112 2.82 -26.30 13.19
C ASN A 112 2.94 -25.76 14.62
N LYS A 113 3.58 -24.60 14.82
CA LYS A 113 3.63 -23.94 16.13
C LYS A 113 2.26 -23.51 16.64
N PHE A 114 1.40 -22.94 15.77
CA PHE A 114 0.08 -22.43 16.14
C PHE A 114 -0.93 -23.55 16.50
N PHE A 115 -0.93 -24.65 15.76
CA PHE A 115 -1.87 -25.77 15.95
C PHE A 115 -1.31 -26.93 16.78
N GLY A 116 -0.03 -26.87 17.20
CA GLY A 116 0.63 -27.90 18.01
C GLY A 116 1.16 -29.11 17.24
N GLY A 117 1.40 -28.98 15.94
CA GLY A 117 2.07 -30.00 15.10
C GLY A 117 1.47 -30.15 13.70
N ALA A 118 2.27 -30.73 12.78
CA ALA A 118 1.90 -30.88 11.36
C ALA A 118 0.68 -31.79 11.10
N LYS A 119 0.33 -32.68 12.03
CA LYS A 119 -0.87 -33.53 11.95
C LYS A 119 -2.12 -32.89 12.58
N ARG A 120 -2.02 -31.66 13.11
CA ARG A 120 -3.10 -30.98 13.86
C ARG A 120 -3.78 -29.85 13.08
N TRP A 121 -3.38 -29.64 11.83
CA TRP A 121 -4.03 -28.70 10.91
C TRP A 121 -4.13 -29.30 9.51
N ASN A 122 -5.08 -28.82 8.74
CA ASN A 122 -5.30 -29.22 7.36
C ASN A 122 -5.85 -28.05 6.51
N SER A 123 -6.24 -28.33 5.27
CA SER A 123 -6.85 -27.37 4.34
C SER A 123 -8.05 -26.61 4.93
N CYS A 124 -8.88 -27.27 5.74
CA CYS A 124 -10.00 -26.66 6.44
C CYS A 124 -9.55 -25.76 7.60
N SER A 125 -8.43 -26.06 8.27
CA SER A 125 -7.88 -25.23 9.35
C SER A 125 -7.33 -23.88 8.87
N VAL A 126 -6.93 -23.79 7.59
CA VAL A 126 -6.34 -22.59 6.97
C VAL A 126 -7.16 -22.09 5.77
N LEU A 127 -8.42 -22.51 5.68
CA LEU A 127 -9.33 -22.31 4.54
C LEU A 127 -9.45 -20.85 4.08
N THR A 128 -9.39 -19.92 5.03
CA THR A 128 -9.55 -18.47 4.84
C THR A 128 -8.38 -17.82 4.10
N LEU A 129 -7.22 -18.48 3.98
CA LEU A 129 -6.18 -18.08 3.03
C LEU A 129 -6.70 -18.06 1.58
N GLY A 130 -7.64 -18.96 1.23
CA GLY A 130 -8.25 -19.02 -0.10
C GLY A 130 -8.96 -17.72 -0.52
N ILE A 131 -9.39 -16.90 0.45
CA ILE A 131 -10.05 -15.60 0.26
C ILE A 131 -9.18 -14.41 0.69
N GLY A 132 -7.88 -14.61 0.94
CA GLY A 132 -6.96 -13.53 1.32
C GLY A 132 -7.04 -13.10 2.80
N GLN A 133 -7.44 -14.00 3.70
CA GLN A 133 -7.57 -13.76 5.14
C GLN A 133 -6.66 -14.74 5.94
N ASP A 134 -6.82 -14.85 7.27
CA ASP A 134 -5.89 -15.53 8.19
C ASP A 134 -4.54 -14.80 8.28
N LYS A 135 -3.43 -15.50 8.53
CA LYS A 135 -2.11 -14.93 8.81
C LYS A 135 -1.40 -14.36 7.58
N MET A 136 -2.02 -14.34 6.39
CA MET A 136 -1.37 -13.77 5.21
C MET A 136 -1.50 -12.25 5.14
N THR A 137 -0.44 -11.59 4.70
CA THR A 137 -0.40 -10.15 4.43
C THR A 137 0.33 -9.89 3.11
N ALA A 138 0.02 -8.76 2.48
CA ALA A 138 0.69 -8.28 1.27
C ALA A 138 0.86 -6.75 1.33
N THR A 139 1.94 -6.24 0.76
CA THR A 139 2.12 -4.78 0.61
C THR A 139 1.36 -4.24 -0.60
N PRO A 140 1.06 -2.92 -0.66
CA PRO A 140 0.47 -2.31 -1.87
C PRO A 140 1.32 -2.51 -3.12
N ILE A 141 2.66 -2.46 -3.01
CA ILE A 141 3.56 -2.70 -4.15
C ILE A 141 3.53 -4.16 -4.63
N GLN A 142 3.44 -5.13 -3.72
CA GLN A 142 3.18 -6.53 -4.07
C GLN A 142 1.84 -6.69 -4.79
N MET A 143 0.79 -6.01 -4.35
CA MET A 143 -0.52 -6.04 -5.01
C MET A 143 -0.53 -5.38 -6.39
N ALA A 144 0.21 -4.28 -6.59
CA ALA A 144 0.37 -3.64 -7.89
C ALA A 144 1.15 -4.55 -8.85
N ASN A 145 2.28 -5.10 -8.41
CA ASN A 145 3.07 -6.04 -9.22
C ASN A 145 2.28 -7.33 -9.55
N LEU A 146 1.38 -7.77 -8.67
CA LEU A 146 0.47 -8.87 -8.94
C LEU A 146 -0.46 -8.57 -10.13
N MET A 147 -0.93 -7.33 -10.27
CA MET A 147 -1.71 -6.91 -11.44
C MET A 147 -0.83 -6.87 -12.69
N CYS A 148 0.42 -6.44 -12.60
CA CYS A 148 1.39 -6.56 -13.71
C CYS A 148 1.55 -8.02 -14.17
N ILE A 149 1.74 -8.96 -13.24
CA ILE A 149 1.87 -10.40 -13.53
C ILE A 149 0.61 -10.95 -14.24
N ILE A 150 -0.58 -10.53 -13.81
CA ILE A 150 -1.83 -10.96 -14.46
C ILE A 150 -1.95 -10.33 -15.85
N ALA A 151 -1.80 -9.01 -15.97
CA ALA A 151 -1.88 -8.27 -17.23
C ALA A 151 -0.93 -8.82 -18.30
N ASN A 152 0.32 -9.08 -17.91
CA ASN A 152 1.39 -9.59 -18.77
C ASN A 152 1.37 -11.12 -18.98
N ARG A 153 0.37 -11.85 -18.44
CA ARG A 153 0.25 -13.32 -18.57
C ARG A 153 1.48 -14.08 -18.05
N GLY A 154 1.88 -13.79 -16.80
CA GLY A 154 2.87 -14.61 -16.09
C GLY A 154 4.30 -14.09 -16.08
N TYR A 155 4.52 -12.81 -16.38
CA TYR A 155 5.80 -12.15 -16.15
C TYR A 155 5.68 -10.73 -15.59
N TYR A 156 6.75 -10.23 -14.99
CA TYR A 156 6.89 -8.83 -14.60
C TYR A 156 8.32 -8.32 -14.85
N TYR A 157 8.50 -7.02 -14.72
CA TYR A 157 9.80 -6.37 -14.53
C TYR A 157 9.82 -5.87 -13.09
N PRO A 158 10.91 -6.04 -12.32
CA PRO A 158 10.92 -5.63 -10.92
C PRO A 158 10.58 -4.14 -10.80
N PRO A 159 9.62 -3.77 -9.93
CA PRO A 159 9.18 -2.38 -9.80
C PRO A 159 10.34 -1.52 -9.29
N HIS A 160 10.44 -0.30 -9.81
CA HIS A 160 11.46 0.68 -9.46
C HIS A 160 10.92 2.11 -9.63
N PHE A 161 11.57 3.06 -8.98
CA PHE A 161 11.24 4.49 -8.95
C PHE A 161 12.26 5.35 -9.71
N VAL A 162 13.51 4.92 -9.79
CA VAL A 162 14.59 5.62 -10.52
C VAL A 162 14.50 5.30 -12.01
N ASP A 163 13.93 6.23 -12.77
CA ASP A 163 13.81 6.12 -14.24
C ASP A 163 15.17 6.22 -14.96
N SER A 164 15.98 7.22 -14.58
CA SER A 164 17.32 7.47 -15.12
C SER A 164 18.22 8.16 -14.08
N ILE A 165 19.53 8.09 -14.29
CA ILE A 165 20.56 8.78 -13.49
C ILE A 165 21.29 9.77 -14.41
N GLU A 166 21.36 11.04 -14.01
CA GLU A 166 22.09 12.05 -14.79
C GLU A 166 23.60 11.77 -14.77
N ASN A 167 24.23 11.79 -15.95
CA ASN A 167 25.63 11.40 -16.14
C ASN A 167 25.92 9.93 -15.77
N GLU A 168 24.97 9.04 -16.07
CA GLU A 168 25.05 7.58 -15.88
C GLU A 168 26.43 6.99 -16.26
N MET A 169 27.11 6.39 -15.28
CA MET A 169 28.34 5.62 -15.50
C MET A 169 28.01 4.13 -15.73
N ASP A 170 28.98 3.34 -16.22
CA ASP A 170 28.81 1.88 -16.42
C ASP A 170 28.32 1.14 -15.16
N ALA A 171 28.69 1.63 -13.97
CA ALA A 171 28.22 1.11 -12.69
C ALA A 171 26.72 1.38 -12.44
N ASP A 172 26.23 2.55 -12.84
CA ASP A 172 24.83 2.96 -12.71
C ASP A 172 23.94 2.19 -13.70
N THR A 173 24.39 2.05 -14.95
CA THR A 173 23.76 1.17 -15.95
C THR A 173 23.65 -0.27 -15.43
N SER A 174 24.72 -0.77 -14.80
CA SER A 174 24.75 -2.11 -14.21
C SER A 174 23.78 -2.26 -13.02
N LEU A 175 23.61 -1.20 -12.21
CA LEU A 175 22.66 -1.15 -11.11
C LEU A 175 21.21 -1.18 -11.60
N LEU A 176 20.90 -0.43 -12.67
CA LEU A 176 19.55 -0.34 -13.24
C LEU A 176 19.19 -1.54 -14.14
N ALA A 177 20.17 -2.27 -14.67
CA ALA A 177 19.95 -3.40 -15.59
C ALA A 177 19.02 -4.49 -15.03
N LYS A 178 19.04 -4.74 -13.70
CA LYS A 178 18.15 -5.74 -13.07
C LYS A 178 16.66 -5.39 -13.21
N TYR A 179 16.32 -4.10 -13.22
CA TYR A 179 14.94 -3.63 -13.36
C TYR A 179 14.42 -3.74 -14.79
N ARG A 180 15.32 -3.77 -15.77
CA ARG A 180 15.02 -3.96 -17.20
C ARG A 180 14.98 -5.45 -17.60
N LYS A 181 15.20 -6.37 -16.66
CA LYS A 181 15.14 -7.81 -16.89
C LYS A 181 13.71 -8.34 -16.77
N LYS A 182 13.30 -9.19 -17.70
CA LYS A 182 11.99 -9.88 -17.66
C LYS A 182 12.03 -11.07 -16.69
N HIS A 183 11.19 -11.04 -15.65
CA HIS A 183 11.00 -12.13 -14.70
C HIS A 183 9.74 -12.93 -15.05
N ILE A 184 9.92 -14.12 -15.63
CA ILE A 184 8.82 -15.08 -15.87
C ILE A 184 8.58 -15.84 -14.57
N VAL A 185 7.38 -15.73 -14.00
CA VAL A 185 7.06 -16.29 -12.68
C VAL A 185 6.39 -17.64 -12.73
N THR A 186 5.67 -17.94 -13.82
CA THR A 186 4.87 -19.16 -13.95
C THR A 186 4.82 -19.63 -15.40
N ARG A 187 4.43 -20.89 -15.61
CA ARG A 187 4.20 -21.49 -16.93
C ARG A 187 2.71 -21.70 -17.23
N ILE A 188 1.86 -20.93 -16.54
CA ILE A 188 0.40 -20.96 -16.63
C ILE A 188 -0.03 -20.53 -18.04
N SER A 189 -0.99 -21.23 -18.64
CA SER A 189 -1.41 -20.99 -20.01
C SER A 189 -2.05 -19.61 -20.22
N ASP A 190 -1.86 -19.03 -21.41
CA ASP A 190 -2.54 -17.79 -21.80
C ASP A 190 -4.06 -17.89 -21.74
N SER A 191 -4.62 -19.09 -21.97
CA SER A 191 -6.05 -19.38 -21.82
C SER A 191 -6.54 -19.31 -20.37
N ALA A 192 -5.70 -19.69 -19.39
CA ALA A 192 -6.01 -19.53 -17.98
C ALA A 192 -5.94 -18.06 -17.56
N TYR A 193 -4.95 -17.31 -18.08
CA TYR A 193 -4.92 -15.85 -17.90
C TYR A 193 -6.14 -15.17 -18.54
N GLN A 194 -6.55 -15.59 -19.75
CA GLN A 194 -7.73 -15.04 -20.42
C GLN A 194 -9.01 -15.23 -19.59
N ALA A 195 -9.24 -16.45 -19.09
CA ALA A 195 -10.40 -16.73 -18.24
C ALA A 195 -10.44 -15.88 -16.96
N VAL A 196 -9.27 -15.52 -16.43
CA VAL A 196 -9.14 -14.61 -15.27
C VAL A 196 -9.29 -13.15 -15.66
N HIS A 197 -8.77 -12.71 -16.82
CA HIS A 197 -8.97 -11.37 -17.38
C HIS A 197 -10.46 -11.10 -17.59
N ASP A 198 -11.17 -12.02 -18.25
CA ASP A 198 -12.61 -11.86 -18.50
C ASP A 198 -13.42 -11.81 -17.20
N GLY A 199 -13.10 -12.65 -16.21
CA GLY A 199 -13.75 -12.60 -14.89
C GLY A 199 -13.40 -11.36 -14.06
N MET A 200 -12.20 -10.77 -14.23
CA MET A 200 -11.80 -9.50 -13.61
C MET A 200 -12.38 -8.28 -14.34
N ASN A 201 -12.62 -8.37 -15.63
CA ASN A 201 -13.36 -7.36 -16.39
C ASN A 201 -14.84 -7.38 -15.99
N ASP A 202 -15.45 -8.55 -15.83
CA ASP A 202 -16.83 -8.70 -15.36
C ASP A 202 -17.09 -8.04 -13.99
N VAL A 203 -16.08 -7.94 -13.11
CA VAL A 203 -16.16 -7.17 -11.85
C VAL A 203 -16.57 -5.71 -12.10
N THR A 204 -16.10 -5.11 -13.20
CA THR A 204 -16.38 -3.71 -13.60
C THR A 204 -17.57 -3.61 -14.55
N VAL A 205 -17.97 -4.70 -15.23
CA VAL A 205 -19.13 -4.72 -16.13
C VAL A 205 -20.44 -4.84 -15.34
N TYR A 206 -20.58 -5.89 -14.52
CA TYR A 206 -21.81 -6.22 -13.79
C TYR A 206 -21.57 -6.73 -12.35
N GLY A 207 -20.32 -6.92 -11.94
CA GLY A 207 -19.94 -7.42 -10.62
C GLY A 207 -19.79 -6.34 -9.54
N THR A 208 -18.96 -6.63 -8.53
CA THR A 208 -18.81 -5.82 -7.31
C THR A 208 -18.32 -4.37 -7.52
N ALA A 209 -17.89 -3.99 -8.73
CA ALA A 209 -17.44 -2.66 -9.10
C ALA A 209 -18.21 -2.06 -10.30
N ALA A 210 -19.39 -2.58 -10.64
CA ALA A 210 -20.13 -2.22 -11.86
C ALA A 210 -20.42 -0.70 -12.05
N TYR A 211 -20.48 0.08 -10.96
CA TYR A 211 -20.70 1.53 -10.97
C TYR A 211 -19.40 2.35 -11.05
N ILE A 212 -18.24 1.70 -11.09
CA ILE A 212 -16.94 2.31 -11.31
C ILE A 212 -16.66 2.11 -12.79
N LYS A 213 -16.84 3.18 -13.57
CA LYS A 213 -16.70 3.19 -15.02
C LYS A 213 -15.73 4.30 -15.40
N ILE A 214 -14.91 4.03 -16.41
CA ILE A 214 -14.11 5.03 -17.09
C ILE A 214 -14.65 5.08 -18.52
N PRO A 215 -15.21 6.21 -18.99
CA PRO A 215 -15.78 6.30 -20.34
C PRO A 215 -14.76 5.89 -21.41
N GLY A 216 -15.17 5.00 -22.33
CA GLY A 216 -14.31 4.50 -23.41
C GLY A 216 -13.21 3.51 -23.00
N ILE A 217 -13.01 3.22 -21.71
CA ILE A 217 -11.94 2.34 -21.23
C ILE A 217 -12.53 1.12 -20.51
N GLU A 218 -12.43 -0.04 -21.18
CA GLU A 218 -12.59 -1.32 -20.51
C GLU A 218 -11.34 -1.66 -19.71
N TYR A 219 -11.51 -2.21 -18.50
CA TYR A 219 -10.41 -2.57 -17.61
C TYR A 219 -10.75 -3.78 -16.75
N CYS A 220 -9.70 -4.38 -16.18
CA CYS A 220 -9.79 -5.55 -15.31
C CYS A 220 -9.55 -5.13 -13.86
N ALA A 221 -10.40 -5.57 -12.92
CA ALA A 221 -10.27 -5.20 -11.52
C ALA A 221 -10.64 -6.32 -10.54
N LYS A 222 -10.29 -6.12 -9.27
CA LYS A 222 -10.84 -6.88 -8.15
C LYS A 222 -10.96 -6.01 -6.90
N THR A 223 -12.16 -6.04 -6.30
CA THR A 223 -12.44 -5.48 -4.98
C THR A 223 -11.88 -6.37 -3.87
N GLY A 224 -11.43 -5.77 -2.77
CA GLY A 224 -11.03 -6.44 -1.54
C GLY A 224 -11.55 -5.72 -0.30
N THR A 225 -11.76 -6.46 0.78
CA THR A 225 -12.23 -5.93 2.07
C THR A 225 -11.45 -6.66 3.16
N ALA A 226 -10.35 -6.08 3.63
CA ALA A 226 -9.54 -6.68 4.69
C ALA A 226 -10.18 -6.39 6.05
N GLN A 227 -10.33 -7.43 6.88
CA GLN A 227 -10.97 -7.27 8.19
C GLN A 227 -10.04 -6.54 9.16
N ASN A 228 -10.55 -5.51 9.83
CA ASN A 228 -9.81 -4.74 10.82
C ASN A 228 -10.46 -4.94 12.20
N PRO A 229 -9.83 -5.65 13.15
CA PRO A 229 -10.38 -5.85 14.48
C PRO A 229 -10.42 -4.57 15.33
N HIS A 230 -9.80 -3.47 14.88
CA HIS A 230 -9.69 -2.21 15.61
C HIS A 230 -10.51 -1.06 14.99
N GLY A 231 -11.37 -1.33 14.00
CA GLY A 231 -12.13 -0.27 13.33
C GLY A 231 -12.97 -0.78 12.16
N LYS A 232 -13.16 0.07 11.15
CA LYS A 232 -13.78 -0.35 9.89
C LYS A 232 -12.77 -1.18 9.07
N ASN A 233 -13.29 -2.14 8.31
CA ASN A 233 -12.52 -2.88 7.31
C ASN A 233 -11.73 -1.94 6.40
N HIS A 234 -10.57 -2.39 5.92
CA HIS A 234 -9.80 -1.63 4.94
C HIS A 234 -10.33 -1.90 3.54
N SER A 235 -10.58 -0.81 2.81
CA SER A 235 -11.06 -0.85 1.43
C SER A 235 -9.86 -1.09 0.53
N ILE A 236 -9.89 -2.16 -0.26
CA ILE A 236 -8.81 -2.51 -1.20
C ILE A 236 -9.39 -2.59 -2.60
N PHE A 237 -8.67 -2.05 -3.58
CA PHE A 237 -8.99 -2.20 -4.99
C PHE A 237 -7.71 -2.38 -5.80
N VAL A 238 -7.68 -3.41 -6.64
CA VAL A 238 -6.58 -3.68 -7.55
C VAL A 238 -7.10 -3.74 -8.97
N ALA A 239 -6.37 -3.19 -9.93
CA ALA A 239 -6.78 -3.15 -11.32
C ALA A 239 -5.59 -3.06 -12.30
N PHE A 240 -5.86 -3.35 -13.57
CA PHE A 240 -5.03 -2.93 -14.69
C PHE A 240 -5.91 -2.43 -15.84
N ALA A 241 -5.42 -1.44 -16.57
CA ALA A 241 -6.14 -0.78 -17.64
C ALA A 241 -5.22 -0.38 -18.82
N PRO A 242 -5.73 -0.38 -20.07
CA PRO A 242 -7.00 -1.00 -20.48
C PRO A 242 -6.95 -2.54 -20.31
N LYS A 243 -8.09 -3.22 -20.52
CA LYS A 243 -8.17 -4.70 -20.52
C LYS A 243 -7.20 -5.30 -21.55
N ASP A 244 -7.29 -4.80 -22.77
CA ASP A 244 -6.43 -5.17 -23.88
C ASP A 244 -5.30 -4.15 -24.03
N ASN A 245 -4.08 -4.63 -24.32
CA ASN A 245 -2.85 -3.83 -24.33
C ASN A 245 -2.65 -2.96 -23.05
N PRO A 246 -2.59 -3.57 -21.84
CA PRO A 246 -2.53 -2.84 -20.57
C PRO A 246 -1.36 -1.85 -20.49
N LYS A 247 -1.63 -0.65 -19.94
CA LYS A 247 -0.67 0.45 -19.78
C LYS A 247 -0.39 0.81 -18.33
N ILE A 248 -1.36 0.63 -17.44
CA ILE A 248 -1.23 0.92 -16.02
C ILE A 248 -1.74 -0.26 -15.18
N ALA A 249 -1.07 -0.50 -14.06
CA ALA A 249 -1.50 -1.39 -12.98
C ALA A 249 -1.58 -0.57 -11.68
N VAL A 250 -2.67 -0.72 -10.93
CA VAL A 250 -2.95 0.08 -9.74
C VAL A 250 -3.35 -0.82 -8.57
N ALA A 251 -2.84 -0.52 -7.38
CA ALA A 251 -3.33 -1.04 -6.12
C ALA A 251 -3.61 0.11 -5.16
N VAL A 252 -4.88 0.30 -4.78
CA VAL A 252 -5.30 1.30 -3.79
C VAL A 252 -5.72 0.59 -2.51
N VAL A 253 -5.23 1.08 -1.38
CA VAL A 253 -5.67 0.68 -0.04
C VAL A 253 -6.12 1.95 0.69
N VAL A 254 -7.33 1.93 1.23
CA VAL A 254 -7.85 2.98 2.11
C VAL A 254 -8.18 2.35 3.46
N GLU A 255 -7.34 2.64 4.46
CA GLU A 255 -7.58 2.22 5.84
C GLU A 255 -8.92 2.75 6.34
N ASN A 256 -9.64 1.89 7.06
CA ASN A 256 -10.99 2.18 7.57
C ASN A 256 -12.05 2.58 6.51
N GLY A 257 -11.75 2.42 5.21
CA GLY A 257 -12.63 2.77 4.09
C GLY A 257 -13.82 1.84 3.84
N GLY A 258 -13.97 0.75 4.59
CA GLY A 258 -15.05 -0.22 4.42
C GLY A 258 -14.83 -1.14 3.22
N TYR A 259 -15.84 -1.30 2.36
CA TYR A 259 -15.77 -2.17 1.19
C TYR A 259 -14.85 -1.61 0.11
N GLY A 260 -14.14 -2.50 -0.62
CA GLY A 260 -13.22 -2.13 -1.70
C GLY A 260 -13.78 -1.22 -2.79
N SER A 261 -15.05 -1.37 -3.14
CA SER A 261 -15.71 -0.55 -4.16
C SER A 261 -16.17 0.83 -3.66
N VAL A 262 -16.19 1.08 -2.35
CA VAL A 262 -16.70 2.33 -1.76
C VAL A 262 -15.63 3.44 -1.78
N ALA A 263 -14.42 3.15 -1.31
CA ALA A 263 -13.35 4.16 -1.18
C ALA A 263 -12.18 3.92 -2.15
N ALA A 264 -11.56 2.73 -2.11
CA ALA A 264 -10.40 2.43 -2.94
C ALA A 264 -10.72 2.37 -4.45
N GLY A 265 -11.89 1.83 -4.81
CA GLY A 265 -12.31 1.68 -6.20
C GLY A 265 -12.47 3.00 -6.98
N PRO A 266 -13.20 4.00 -6.47
CA PRO A 266 -13.30 5.31 -7.13
C PRO A 266 -11.93 5.99 -7.29
N ILE A 267 -11.08 5.94 -6.26
CA ILE A 267 -9.71 6.48 -6.32
C ILE A 267 -8.90 5.79 -7.43
N ALA A 268 -8.94 4.46 -7.52
CA ALA A 268 -8.28 3.71 -8.59
C ALA A 268 -8.82 4.10 -9.97
N GLY A 269 -10.14 4.33 -10.09
CA GLY A 269 -10.79 4.85 -11.28
C GLY A 269 -10.18 6.18 -11.73
N PHE A 270 -10.09 7.17 -10.84
CA PHE A 270 -9.51 8.49 -11.16
C PHE A 270 -8.02 8.42 -11.52
N ILE A 271 -7.24 7.55 -10.87
CA ILE A 271 -5.83 7.33 -11.20
C ILE A 271 -5.69 6.78 -12.63
N MET A 272 -6.46 5.74 -12.98
CA MET A 272 -6.41 5.14 -14.31
C MET A 272 -6.95 6.07 -15.39
N GLU A 273 -8.04 6.79 -15.12
CA GLU A 273 -8.61 7.80 -16.03
C GLU A 273 -7.60 8.92 -16.30
N LYS A 274 -7.04 9.53 -15.24
CA LYS A 274 -6.04 10.60 -15.35
C LYS A 274 -4.78 10.16 -16.10
N TYR A 275 -4.35 8.92 -15.93
CA TYR A 275 -3.18 8.38 -16.63
C TYR A 275 -3.44 8.06 -18.11
N LEU A 276 -4.64 7.61 -18.46
CA LEU A 276 -4.98 7.18 -19.83
C LEU A 276 -5.52 8.31 -20.71
N ASN A 277 -6.16 9.33 -20.12
CA ASN A 277 -6.81 10.44 -20.82
C ASN A 277 -6.13 11.81 -20.58
N ASP A 278 -5.02 11.85 -19.83
CA ASP A 278 -4.38 13.05 -19.27
C ASP A 278 -5.31 13.98 -18.46
N THR A 279 -6.55 13.56 -18.20
CA THR A 279 -7.64 14.36 -17.62
C THR A 279 -8.60 13.47 -16.83
N ILE A 280 -9.47 14.06 -16.02
CA ILE A 280 -10.56 13.39 -15.28
C ILE A 280 -11.86 14.04 -15.74
N SER A 281 -12.93 13.26 -15.95
CA SER A 281 -14.24 13.81 -16.35
C SER A 281 -14.79 14.81 -15.33
N THR A 282 -15.68 15.70 -15.77
CA THR A 282 -16.35 16.68 -14.90
C THR A 282 -17.07 16.01 -13.72
N GLU A 283 -17.73 14.88 -13.97
CA GLU A 283 -18.40 14.04 -12.96
C GLU A 283 -17.38 13.39 -12.02
N GLY A 284 -16.22 12.98 -12.55
CA GLY A 284 -15.10 12.47 -11.77
C GLY A 284 -14.54 13.53 -10.81
N LEU A 285 -14.31 14.76 -11.28
CA LEU A 285 -13.78 15.87 -10.46
C LEU A 285 -14.65 16.18 -9.23
N ALA A 286 -15.97 16.18 -9.36
CA ALA A 286 -16.88 16.37 -8.21
C ALA A 286 -16.73 15.26 -7.15
N ARG A 287 -16.46 14.03 -7.59
CA ARG A 287 -16.21 12.88 -6.69
C ARG A 287 -14.80 12.92 -6.09
N VAL A 288 -13.78 13.34 -6.85
CA VAL A 288 -12.41 13.59 -6.36
C VAL A 288 -12.45 14.59 -5.21
N GLU A 289 -13.19 15.69 -5.36
CA GLU A 289 -13.32 16.74 -4.34
C GLU A 289 -14.09 16.27 -3.09
N THR A 290 -15.00 15.30 -3.25
CA THR A 290 -15.67 14.66 -2.11
C THR A 290 -14.70 13.74 -1.36
N VAL A 291 -13.87 12.98 -2.08
CA VAL A 291 -12.86 12.09 -1.50
C VAL A 291 -11.75 12.87 -0.80
N SER A 292 -11.24 13.95 -1.40
CA SER A 292 -10.17 14.80 -0.82
C SER A 292 -10.56 15.40 0.53
N LYS A 293 -11.85 15.72 0.71
CA LYS A 293 -12.44 16.24 1.96
C LYS A 293 -12.79 15.17 3.00
N THR A 294 -12.69 13.88 2.66
CA THR A 294 -13.10 12.79 3.56
C THR A 294 -12.00 12.44 4.56
N ASN A 295 -12.28 12.56 5.86
CA ASN A 295 -11.37 12.12 6.92
C ASN A 295 -11.81 10.76 7.49
N LEU A 296 -10.95 9.74 7.34
CA LEU A 296 -11.16 8.38 7.85
C LEU A 296 -10.24 8.01 9.02
N ILE A 297 -9.44 8.96 9.54
CA ILE A 297 -8.51 8.72 10.64
C ILE A 297 -9.32 8.48 11.93
N PRO A 298 -9.19 7.31 12.60
CA PRO A 298 -9.90 7.05 13.84
C PRO A 298 -9.54 8.03 14.95
N ASP A 299 -10.52 8.42 15.78
CA ASP A 299 -10.31 9.35 16.91
C ASP A 299 -9.27 8.86 17.93
N ALA A 300 -9.05 7.55 18.02
CA ALA A 300 -7.98 6.98 18.84
C ALA A 300 -6.59 7.33 18.28
N ILE A 301 -6.41 7.25 16.96
CA ILE A 301 -5.17 7.62 16.26
C ILE A 301 -4.98 9.14 16.31
N ARG A 302 -6.02 9.93 16.03
CA ARG A 302 -5.97 11.40 16.17
C ARG A 302 -5.54 11.83 17.57
N ARG A 303 -6.14 11.24 18.63
CA ARG A 303 -5.74 11.50 20.03
C ARG A 303 -4.34 11.00 20.36
N TRP A 304 -3.86 9.93 19.70
CA TRP A 304 -2.49 9.44 19.88
C TRP A 304 -1.47 10.42 19.28
N TYR A 305 -1.69 10.90 18.06
CA TYR A 305 -0.85 11.92 17.43
C TYR A 305 -0.81 13.19 18.27
N LEU A 306 -1.98 13.74 18.65
CA LEU A 306 -2.05 14.94 19.49
C LEU A 306 -1.24 14.79 20.80
N ARG A 307 -1.34 13.65 21.50
CA ARG A 307 -0.51 13.39 22.69
C ARG A 307 0.98 13.27 22.37
N LYS A 308 1.35 12.60 21.28
CA LYS A 308 2.75 12.46 20.86
C LYS A 308 3.36 13.80 20.47
N ASP A 309 2.60 14.65 19.79
CA ASP A 309 3.01 16.00 19.41
C ASP A 309 3.12 16.89 20.66
N SER A 310 2.15 16.86 21.60
CA SER A 310 2.30 17.56 22.89
C SER A 310 3.53 17.12 23.67
N ILE A 311 3.83 15.82 23.74
CA ILE A 311 5.04 15.30 24.39
C ILE A 311 6.31 15.75 23.64
N ARG A 312 6.30 15.77 22.30
CA ARG A 312 7.42 16.22 21.47
C ARG A 312 7.68 17.71 21.66
N ILE A 313 6.64 18.55 21.65
CA ILE A 313 6.72 19.98 21.90
C ILE A 313 7.24 20.25 23.32
N ALA A 314 6.73 19.52 24.32
CA ALA A 314 7.21 19.65 25.70
C ALA A 314 8.69 19.28 25.85
N LYS A 315 9.17 18.23 25.15
CA LYS A 315 10.60 17.88 25.12
C LYS A 315 11.46 18.99 24.51
N ILE A 316 11.08 19.48 23.33
CA ILE A 316 11.80 20.58 22.66
C ILE A 316 11.85 21.82 23.56
N ALA A 317 10.74 22.17 24.22
CA ALA A 317 10.70 23.31 25.15
C ALA A 317 11.61 23.11 26.38
N ILE A 318 11.76 21.89 26.89
CA ILE A 318 12.69 21.56 27.98
C ILE A 318 14.15 21.64 27.48
N GLU A 319 14.44 21.10 26.30
CA GLU A 319 15.77 21.14 25.67
C GLU A 319 16.20 22.59 25.39
N GLU A 320 15.31 23.44 24.86
CA GLU A 320 15.55 24.88 24.69
C GLU A 320 15.73 25.63 26.02
N ALA A 321 14.98 25.26 27.07
CA ALA A 321 15.09 25.89 28.38
C ALA A 321 16.41 25.52 29.06
N ALA A 322 16.86 24.27 28.93
CA ALA A 322 18.17 23.82 29.41
C ALA A 322 19.31 24.57 28.71
N ALA A 323 19.30 24.62 27.38
CA ALA A 323 20.31 25.36 26.61
C ALA A 323 20.35 26.86 26.97
N LYS A 324 19.18 27.50 27.18
CA LYS A 324 19.11 28.90 27.66
C LYS A 324 19.67 29.06 29.08
N ALA A 325 19.45 28.09 29.96
CA ALA A 325 19.99 28.12 31.33
C ALA A 325 21.51 27.94 31.35
N GLU A 326 22.07 27.03 30.54
CA GLU A 326 23.52 26.85 30.38
C GLU A 326 24.19 28.15 29.88
N ILE A 327 23.66 28.76 28.82
CA ILE A 327 24.13 30.06 28.30
C ILE A 327 24.04 31.16 29.37
N GLN A 328 22.97 31.19 30.17
CA GLN A 328 22.84 32.17 31.25
C GLN A 328 23.85 31.94 32.38
N GLU A 329 24.17 30.69 32.71
CA GLU A 329 25.15 30.34 33.74
C GLU A 329 26.58 30.68 33.29
N GLU A 330 26.93 30.43 32.02
CA GLU A 330 28.20 30.85 31.42
C GLU A 330 28.35 32.38 31.44
N ASN A 331 27.31 33.12 30.99
CA ASN A 331 27.31 34.58 31.03
C ASN A 331 27.43 35.12 32.47
N ASN A 332 26.79 34.49 33.45
CA ASN A 332 26.90 34.88 34.86
C ASN A 332 28.31 34.62 35.42
N LYS A 333 28.95 33.51 35.06
CA LYS A 333 30.35 33.21 35.44
C LYS A 333 31.31 34.22 34.84
N ALA A 334 31.23 34.47 33.53
CA ALA A 334 32.08 35.45 32.83
C ALA A 334 31.94 36.86 33.41
N ASN A 335 30.71 37.30 33.72
CA ASN A 335 30.47 38.59 34.38
C ASN A 335 31.04 38.64 35.81
N THR A 336 31.00 37.51 36.55
CA THR A 336 31.56 37.44 37.91
C THR A 336 33.09 37.47 37.90
N GLU A 337 33.73 36.78 36.95
CA GLU A 337 35.18 36.84 36.72
C GLU A 337 35.62 38.25 36.33
N ALA A 338 34.93 38.91 35.39
CA ALA A 338 35.20 40.29 35.00
C ALA A 338 35.04 41.29 36.17
N LEU A 339 34.06 41.07 37.07
CA LEU A 339 33.90 41.88 38.28
C LEU A 339 35.05 41.67 39.28
N LEU A 340 35.50 40.43 39.47
CA LEU A 340 36.65 40.10 40.32
C LEU A 340 37.96 40.69 39.76
N GLU A 341 38.17 40.66 38.44
CA GLU A 341 39.29 41.34 37.78
C GLU A 341 39.21 42.88 37.90
N SER A 342 38.01 43.46 37.83
CA SER A 342 37.85 44.92 37.97
C SER A 342 38.17 45.42 39.38
N ASN A 343 37.82 44.64 40.41
CA ASN A 343 38.05 44.98 41.82
C ASN A 343 39.49 44.69 42.30
N SER A 344 40.34 44.07 41.46
CA SER A 344 41.75 43.81 41.78
C SER A 344 42.71 44.89 41.24
N LYS A 345 42.21 45.93 40.56
CA LYS A 345 43.02 47.04 40.03
C LYS A 345 43.09 48.22 41.01
N PRO A 346 44.28 48.80 41.29
CA PRO A 346 44.41 49.93 42.21
C PRO A 346 43.73 51.21 41.67
N ILE A 347 43.18 52.01 42.58
CA ILE A 347 42.62 53.34 42.28
C ILE A 347 43.76 54.29 41.87
N GLY A 348 43.64 54.93 40.71
CA GLY A 348 44.58 55.97 40.29
C GLY A 348 44.07 56.88 39.18
N GLY A 349 44.15 58.19 39.40
CA GLY A 349 44.23 59.22 38.35
C GLY A 349 42.91 59.78 37.81
N ASN A 350 42.61 61.04 38.14
CA ASN A 350 41.67 61.88 37.37
C ASN A 350 42.24 62.21 35.99
N ASP A 351 41.38 62.30 34.97
CA ASP A 351 41.31 63.53 34.17
C ASP A 351 39.91 63.74 33.54
N THR A 352 39.72 64.94 33.00
CA THR A 352 38.47 65.61 32.62
C THR A 352 38.11 65.40 31.15
N GLY A 353 36.82 65.54 30.78
CA GLY A 353 36.43 65.52 29.35
C GLY A 353 34.96 65.26 29.03
N ASN A 354 34.13 66.30 29.08
CA ASN A 354 32.70 66.27 28.72
C ASN A 354 32.44 65.94 27.23
N LYS A 355 31.60 64.92 26.92
CA LYS A 355 30.50 65.01 25.92
C LYS A 355 29.61 63.76 25.82
N ILE A 356 28.31 63.95 26.11
CA ILE A 356 27.23 62.99 25.82
C ILE A 356 26.94 62.98 24.31
N LYS A 357 26.77 61.78 23.71
CA LYS A 357 26.12 61.60 22.40
C LYS A 357 25.11 60.46 22.43
N ILE A 358 23.86 60.81 22.14
CA ILE A 358 22.70 59.90 22.08
C ILE A 358 22.56 59.31 20.66
N LYS A 359 22.24 58.02 20.57
CA LYS A 359 21.44 57.38 19.50
C LYS A 359 20.62 56.29 20.20
N SER A 360 19.33 56.45 20.48
CA SER A 360 18.19 56.62 19.57
C SER A 360 17.97 55.44 18.62
N SER A 361 16.97 54.63 19.02
CA SER A 361 15.87 54.07 18.22
C SER A 361 16.21 53.11 17.06
N LEU A 362 15.82 51.83 17.13
CA LEU A 362 14.45 51.33 16.83
C LEU A 362 13.82 52.01 15.60
N LEU A 363 13.72 51.27 14.49
CA LEU A 363 12.58 51.27 13.56
C LEU A 363 12.72 50.11 12.56
N MET A 364 11.59 49.48 12.24
CA MET A 364 11.46 48.52 11.13
C MET A 364 11.46 49.28 9.79
N ASN A 365 11.69 48.58 8.68
CA ASN A 365 10.80 48.74 7.52
C ASN A 365 10.86 47.57 6.54
N ASP A 366 9.72 47.34 5.89
CA ASP A 366 9.57 46.54 4.67
C ASP A 366 10.49 47.02 3.56
N ASP A 367 10.78 46.15 2.58
CA ASP A 367 11.06 46.65 1.24
C ASP A 367 10.37 45.86 0.11
N LYS A 368 9.51 46.59 -0.60
CA LYS A 368 8.90 46.25 -1.88
C LYS A 368 8.79 47.56 -2.67
N ARG A 369 9.56 47.73 -3.76
CA ARG A 369 9.04 47.95 -5.14
C ARG A 369 10.06 48.46 -6.20
N LYS A 370 9.98 47.82 -7.38
CA LYS A 370 9.89 48.39 -8.75
C LYS A 370 11.09 49.07 -9.46
N ARG A 371 11.44 48.47 -10.62
CA ARG A 371 11.43 48.99 -12.02
C ARG A 371 11.81 50.46 -12.33
N ARG A 372 12.71 50.61 -13.33
CA ARG A 372 12.68 51.47 -14.55
C ARG A 372 13.40 50.67 -15.67
N ASP A 373 12.91 50.52 -16.90
CA ASP A 373 12.97 51.43 -18.10
C ASP A 373 14.40 51.96 -18.39
N SER A 374 14.97 52.01 -19.61
CA SER A 374 14.69 51.54 -21.01
C SER A 374 16.01 51.68 -21.84
N GLY A 375 16.22 51.35 -23.13
CA GLY A 375 15.45 50.73 -24.24
C GLY A 375 16.01 51.13 -25.65
N LYS A 376 15.82 50.28 -26.70
CA LYS A 376 16.15 50.50 -28.16
C LYS A 376 17.64 50.50 -28.59
N PRO A 377 17.99 50.36 -29.90
CA PRO A 377 17.13 50.29 -31.12
C PRO A 377 16.41 48.96 -31.34
#